data_AF-A0A7S0DBN8-F1
#
_entry.id   AF-A0A7S0DBN8-F1
#
_cell.length_a   1.000
_cell.length_b   1.000
_cell.length_c   1.000
_cell.angle_alpha   90.00
_cell.angle_beta   90.00
_cell.angle_gamma   90.00
#
_symmetry.space_group_name_H-M   'P 1'
#
loop_
_entity.id
_entity.type
_entity.pdbx_description
1 polymer ?
#
loop_
_entity_poly.entity_id
_entity_poly.type
_entity_poly.pdbx_seq_one_letter_code
_entity_poly.pdbx_strand_id
1 'polypeptide(L)'
;QRDGVRWMWNLQLQGRGGILADDMGLGKTLQVAAFAAGLLRSCAAKRVLCLAPTTLLPHWGKEFVVAGLVEGVNLFKFAGGGSKSERDKALRAVTERGGVLLSTYGMVTHNDVALGAPEAEEDAERVAAASGRGAAVSGQDMPESARGLLWDWIVCDEGHKLKNPAAQLPTKLRTLPCSHRLVITGTPIQNDLNELWALYDLCCPGLLGDAQEFRREFAKRVAAGQSRDATERQRSAGARASDEL
;
A
#
# COMPACT_ATOMS: atom_id res chain seq x y z
N GLN A 1 16.26 10.29 6.28
CA GLN A 1 14.95 10.32 6.98
C GLN A 1 14.08 11.51 6.60
N ARG A 2 14.52 12.78 6.76
CA ARG A 2 13.74 13.95 6.33
C ARG A 2 13.37 13.92 4.85
N ASP A 3 14.30 13.50 3.99
CA ASP A 3 14.08 13.42 2.56
C ASP A 3 13.01 12.38 2.19
N GLY A 4 12.97 11.22 2.87
CA GLY A 4 11.93 10.23 2.65
C GLY A 4 10.54 10.72 3.08
N VAL A 5 10.44 11.48 4.18
CA VAL A 5 9.18 12.14 4.57
C VAL A 5 8.75 13.18 3.53
N ARG A 6 9.69 14.00 3.04
CA ARG A 6 9.43 14.97 1.96
C ARG A 6 8.99 14.28 0.68
N TRP A 7 9.61 13.16 0.32
CA TRP A 7 9.24 12.36 -0.84
C TRP A 7 7.82 11.82 -0.70
N MET A 8 7.45 11.21 0.42
CA MET A 8 6.07 10.76 0.68
C MET A 8 5.06 11.91 0.65
N TRP A 9 5.43 13.09 1.16
CA TRP A 9 4.60 14.28 1.06
C TRP A 9 4.37 14.73 -0.39
N ASN A 10 5.39 14.66 -1.23
CA ASN A 10 5.24 14.96 -2.66
C ASN A 10 4.30 13.96 -3.35
N LEU A 11 4.31 12.67 -2.95
CA LEU A 11 3.34 11.70 -3.46
C LEU A 11 1.91 12.11 -3.14
N GLN A 12 1.65 12.56 -1.90
CA GLN A 12 0.34 13.10 -1.51
C GLN A 12 -0.06 14.28 -2.40
N LEU A 13 0.84 15.24 -2.62
CA LEU A 13 0.56 16.42 -3.45
C LEU A 13 0.29 16.07 -4.92
N GLN A 14 0.95 15.04 -5.44
CA GLN A 14 0.76 14.55 -6.80
C GLN A 14 -0.45 13.62 -6.94
N GLY A 15 -1.08 13.27 -5.82
CA GLY A 15 -2.14 12.29 -5.78
C GLY A 15 -1.66 10.90 -6.23
N ARG A 16 -0.50 10.42 -5.78
CA ARG A 16 0.08 9.13 -6.18
C ARG A 16 0.41 8.26 -4.97
N GLY A 17 0.44 6.94 -5.17
CA GLY A 17 1.05 6.01 -4.21
C GLY A 17 2.55 5.86 -4.45
N GLY A 18 3.19 4.92 -3.77
CA GLY A 18 4.62 4.68 -3.99
C GLY A 18 5.19 3.47 -3.24
N ILE A 19 6.45 3.19 -3.51
CA ILE A 19 7.20 2.11 -2.85
C ILE A 19 8.42 2.72 -2.16
N LEU A 20 8.49 2.58 -0.83
CA LEU A 20 9.64 2.97 -0.02
C LEU A 20 10.55 1.75 0.16
N ALA A 21 11.61 1.70 -0.64
CA ALA A 21 12.56 0.58 -0.73
C ALA A 21 13.96 0.92 -0.16
N ASP A 22 14.05 1.83 0.81
CA ASP A 22 15.29 2.13 1.52
C ASP A 22 15.88 0.85 2.17
N ASP A 23 17.19 0.81 2.38
CA ASP A 23 17.86 -0.28 3.08
C ASP A 23 17.30 -0.53 4.49
N MET A 24 17.45 -1.77 4.97
CA MET A 24 17.10 -2.14 6.34
C MET A 24 17.90 -1.31 7.35
N GLY A 25 17.24 -0.82 8.40
CA GLY A 25 17.90 -0.03 9.46
C GLY A 25 17.87 1.50 9.25
N LEU A 26 17.45 2.01 8.09
CA LEU A 26 17.37 3.47 7.82
C LEU A 26 16.15 4.17 8.47
N GLY A 27 15.39 3.45 9.31
CA GLY A 27 14.26 3.98 10.07
C GLY A 27 13.01 4.27 9.22
N LYS A 28 12.74 3.47 8.18
CA LYS A 28 11.54 3.58 7.32
C LYS A 28 10.24 3.71 8.13
N THR A 29 10.11 2.91 9.19
CA THR A 29 8.95 2.92 10.08
C THR A 29 8.69 4.28 10.69
N LEU A 30 9.73 4.94 11.25
CA LEU A 30 9.60 6.28 11.81
C LEU A 30 9.30 7.33 10.73
N GLN A 31 9.90 7.20 9.54
CA GLN A 31 9.60 8.10 8.42
C GLN A 31 8.10 8.04 8.06
N VAL A 32 7.55 6.82 7.95
CA VAL A 32 6.13 6.62 7.61
C VAL A 32 5.22 7.06 8.76
N ALA A 33 5.61 6.80 10.01
CA ALA A 33 4.87 7.27 11.18
C ALA A 33 4.81 8.81 11.24
N ALA A 34 5.93 9.49 11.00
CA ALA A 34 6.01 10.94 10.92
C ALA A 34 5.16 11.50 9.76
N PHE A 35 5.20 10.84 8.60
CA PHE A 35 4.36 11.20 7.46
C PHE A 35 2.86 11.10 7.78
N ALA A 36 2.41 9.97 8.34
CA ALA A 36 1.01 9.78 8.73
C ALA A 36 0.56 10.79 9.81
N ALA A 37 1.40 11.08 10.80
CA ALA A 37 1.11 12.11 11.80
C ALA A 37 0.99 13.50 11.16
N GLY A 38 1.87 13.83 10.21
CA GLY A 38 1.79 15.07 9.44
C GLY A 38 0.52 15.18 8.60
N LEU A 39 0.11 14.10 7.93
CA LEU A 39 -1.13 14.00 7.17
C LEU A 39 -2.36 14.31 8.04
N LEU A 40 -2.46 13.67 9.22
CA LEU A 40 -3.58 13.87 10.14
C LEU A 40 -3.61 15.29 10.73
N ARG A 41 -2.45 15.85 11.10
CA ARG A 41 -2.36 17.19 11.71
C ARG A 41 -2.64 18.33 10.73
N SER A 42 -2.29 18.12 9.46
CA SER A 42 -2.56 19.08 8.38
C SER A 42 -3.95 18.94 7.76
N CYS A 43 -4.74 17.96 8.21
CA CYS A 43 -6.01 17.56 7.62
C CYS A 43 -5.91 17.15 6.14
N ALA A 44 -4.72 16.79 5.65
CA ALA A 44 -4.52 16.30 4.28
C ALA A 44 -5.05 14.87 4.08
N ALA A 45 -5.21 14.12 5.17
CA ALA A 45 -5.90 12.84 5.21
C ALA A 45 -6.59 12.68 6.56
N LYS A 46 -7.70 11.95 6.57
CA LYS A 46 -8.49 11.66 7.77
C LYS A 46 -8.20 10.27 8.33
N ARG A 47 -7.95 9.27 7.48
CA ARG A 47 -7.84 7.86 7.86
C ARG A 47 -6.66 7.18 7.17
N VAL A 48 -5.79 6.57 7.98
CA VAL A 48 -4.64 5.79 7.50
C VAL A 48 -4.75 4.36 8.04
N LEU A 49 -4.74 3.37 7.16
CA LEU A 49 -4.63 1.97 7.52
C LEU A 49 -3.17 1.55 7.41
N CYS A 50 -2.58 1.02 8.48
CA CYS A 50 -1.21 0.52 8.48
C CYS A 50 -1.21 -0.98 8.73
N LEU A 51 -0.81 -1.73 7.70
CA LEU A 51 -0.74 -3.19 7.68
C LEU A 51 0.70 -3.64 7.92
N ALA A 52 0.89 -4.45 8.96
CA ALA A 52 2.19 -5.03 9.27
C ALA A 52 2.05 -6.47 9.78
N PRO A 53 3.13 -7.27 9.76
CA PRO A 53 3.18 -8.54 10.48
C PRO A 53 2.78 -8.36 11.95
N THR A 54 2.08 -9.35 12.53
CA THR A 54 1.60 -9.31 13.92
C THR A 54 2.73 -9.00 14.92
N THR A 55 3.91 -9.55 14.67
CA THR A 55 5.12 -9.37 15.49
C THR A 55 5.68 -7.95 15.44
N LEU A 56 5.39 -7.18 14.37
CA LEU A 56 5.87 -5.81 14.20
C LEU A 56 4.89 -4.75 14.73
N LEU A 57 3.63 -5.11 15.02
CA LEU A 57 2.64 -4.14 15.52
C LEU A 57 3.07 -3.39 16.80
N PRO A 58 3.69 -4.02 17.82
CA PRO A 58 4.15 -3.28 19.00
C PRO A 58 5.24 -2.25 18.65
N HIS A 59 6.10 -2.55 17.67
CA HIS A 59 7.11 -1.60 17.21
C HIS A 59 6.46 -0.43 16.47
N TRP A 60 5.57 -0.70 15.50
CA TRP A 60 4.80 0.33 14.81
C TRP A 60 4.02 1.25 15.77
N GLY A 61 3.35 0.69 16.79
CA GLY A 61 2.66 1.48 17.81
C GLY A 61 3.58 2.47 18.52
N LYS A 62 4.77 2.03 18.94
CA LYS A 62 5.79 2.90 19.54
C LYS A 62 6.24 4.01 18.60
N GLU A 63 6.52 3.70 17.34
CA GLU A 63 6.96 4.70 16.35
C GLU A 63 5.87 5.75 16.07
N PHE A 64 4.59 5.34 16.01
CA PHE A 64 3.48 6.28 15.90
C PHE A 64 3.34 7.19 17.12
N VAL A 65 3.55 6.67 18.32
CA VAL A 65 3.58 7.48 19.55
C VAL A 65 4.75 8.46 19.53
N VAL A 66 5.94 8.02 19.10
CA VAL A 66 7.12 8.91 18.92
C VAL A 66 6.84 10.00 17.88
N ALA A 67 6.12 9.69 16.81
CA ALA A 67 5.66 10.65 15.81
C ALA A 67 4.56 11.61 16.34
N GLY A 68 4.09 11.40 17.57
CA GLY A 68 3.15 12.26 18.27
C GLY A 68 1.67 11.92 18.04
N LEU A 69 1.37 10.65 17.75
CA LEU A 69 0.02 10.10 17.87
C LEU A 69 -0.24 9.58 19.29
N VAL A 70 -1.51 9.46 19.66
CA VAL A 70 -1.96 9.10 21.00
C VAL A 70 -2.91 7.90 20.90
N GLU A 71 -2.55 6.81 21.58
CA GLU A 71 -3.36 5.60 21.66
C GLU A 71 -4.77 5.89 22.18
N GLY A 72 -5.78 5.36 21.50
CA GLY A 72 -7.18 5.56 21.85
C GLY A 72 -7.76 6.93 21.45
N VAL A 73 -6.95 7.86 20.95
CA VAL A 73 -7.40 9.16 20.44
C VAL A 73 -7.35 9.20 18.92
N ASN A 74 -6.18 8.94 18.33
CA ASN A 74 -5.95 8.93 16.89
C ASN A 74 -5.02 7.79 16.44
N LEU A 75 -4.72 6.86 17.34
CA LEU A 75 -4.03 5.61 17.07
C LEU A 75 -4.85 4.46 17.64
N PHE A 76 -5.27 3.54 16.77
CA PHE A 76 -6.15 2.43 17.10
C PHE A 76 -5.56 1.12 16.60
N LYS A 77 -5.97 0.00 17.19
CA LYS A 77 -5.48 -1.34 16.84
C LYS A 77 -6.64 -2.28 16.52
N PHE A 78 -6.55 -2.95 15.38
CA PHE A 78 -7.48 -3.97 14.91
C PHE A 78 -6.67 -5.22 14.54
N ALA A 79 -6.50 -6.15 15.50
CA ALA A 79 -5.70 -7.36 15.32
C ALA A 79 -6.25 -8.53 16.15
N GLY A 80 -5.86 -9.77 15.79
CA GLY A 80 -6.38 -11.01 16.39
C GLY A 80 -6.07 -11.24 17.89
N GLY A 81 -5.22 -10.42 18.51
CA GLY A 81 -4.90 -10.53 19.94
C GLY A 81 -5.90 -9.84 20.89
N GLY A 82 -6.84 -9.05 20.38
CA GLY A 82 -7.89 -8.39 21.19
C GLY A 82 -9.24 -9.12 21.13
N SER A 83 -10.15 -8.74 22.01
CA SER A 83 -11.55 -9.17 21.94
C SER A 83 -12.27 -8.56 20.73
N LYS A 84 -13.38 -9.18 20.31
CA LYS A 84 -14.23 -8.63 19.23
C LYS A 84 -14.75 -7.23 19.59
N SER A 85 -15.16 -7.03 20.84
CA SER A 85 -15.65 -5.73 21.32
C SER A 85 -14.60 -4.61 21.20
N GLU A 86 -13.34 -4.89 21.55
CA GLU A 86 -12.25 -3.92 21.41
C GLU A 86 -12.00 -3.58 19.93
N ARG A 87 -12.02 -4.59 19.06
CA ARG A 87 -11.89 -4.40 17.62
C ARG A 87 -13.02 -3.53 17.05
N ASP A 88 -14.26 -3.80 17.44
CA ASP A 88 -15.43 -3.04 16.98
C ASP A 88 -15.42 -1.60 17.52
N LYS A 89 -14.87 -1.39 18.72
CA LYS A 89 -14.65 -0.04 19.29
C LYS A 89 -13.58 0.72 18.53
N ALA A 90 -12.46 0.06 18.20
CA ALA A 90 -11.37 0.66 17.42
C ALA A 90 -11.83 1.06 16.02
N LEU A 91 -12.58 0.19 15.33
CA LEU A 91 -13.17 0.48 14.02
C LEU A 91 -14.12 1.67 14.08
N ARG A 92 -15.07 1.69 15.03
CA ARG A 92 -15.98 2.83 15.19
C ARG A 92 -15.23 4.14 15.43
N ALA A 93 -14.23 4.12 16.31
CA ALA A 93 -13.46 5.31 16.64
C ALA A 93 -12.71 5.88 15.42
N VAL A 94 -12.03 5.05 14.62
CA VAL A 94 -11.31 5.53 13.43
C VAL A 94 -12.27 5.95 12.30
N THR A 95 -13.41 5.30 12.15
CA THR A 95 -14.43 5.67 11.15
C THR A 95 -15.00 7.06 11.45
N GLU A 96 -15.36 7.34 12.69
CA GLU A 96 -15.95 8.61 13.13
C GLU A 96 -14.91 9.74 13.17
N ARG A 97 -13.83 9.52 13.94
CA ARG A 97 -12.88 10.56 14.33
C ARG A 97 -11.70 10.69 13.37
N GLY A 98 -11.42 9.67 12.58
CA GLY A 98 -10.17 9.58 11.84
C GLY A 98 -9.00 9.12 12.72
N GLY A 99 -7.83 8.97 12.11
CA GLY A 99 -6.61 8.49 12.77
C GLY A 99 -5.92 7.36 12.00
N VAL A 100 -4.96 6.72 12.67
CA VAL A 100 -4.27 5.53 12.20
C VAL A 100 -4.94 4.27 12.78
N LEU A 101 -5.27 3.31 11.91
CA LEU A 101 -5.63 1.96 12.31
C LEU A 101 -4.47 1.00 12.03
N LEU A 102 -3.87 0.46 13.09
CA LEU A 102 -2.89 -0.62 13.02
C LEU A 102 -3.58 -1.97 12.86
N SER A 103 -3.25 -2.71 11.81
CA SER A 103 -3.86 -3.99 11.52
C SER A 103 -2.84 -4.97 10.92
N THR A 104 -3.25 -6.22 10.76
CA THR A 104 -2.42 -7.27 10.15
C THR A 104 -2.98 -7.72 8.82
N TYR A 105 -2.11 -8.32 8.00
CA TYR A 105 -2.52 -8.97 6.75
C TYR A 105 -3.61 -10.03 6.94
N GLY A 106 -3.57 -10.80 8.04
CA GLY A 106 -4.62 -11.78 8.34
C GLY A 106 -5.98 -11.13 8.60
N MET A 107 -6.01 -9.93 9.18
CA MET A 107 -7.28 -9.21 9.37
C MET A 107 -7.88 -8.77 8.04
N VAL A 108 -7.06 -8.37 7.06
CA VAL A 108 -7.55 -8.09 5.69
C VAL A 108 -8.12 -9.36 5.07
N THR A 109 -7.42 -10.49 5.19
CA THR A 109 -7.90 -11.74 4.59
C THR A 109 -9.24 -12.21 5.16
N HIS A 110 -9.48 -12.03 6.46
CA HIS A 110 -10.63 -12.61 7.16
C HIS A 110 -11.71 -11.59 7.58
N ASN A 111 -11.44 -10.29 7.50
CA ASN A 111 -12.32 -9.22 8.01
C ASN A 111 -12.25 -7.96 7.09
N ASP A 112 -12.00 -8.14 5.80
CA ASP A 112 -11.97 -7.09 4.78
C ASP A 112 -13.25 -6.26 4.75
N VAL A 113 -14.43 -6.88 4.90
CA VAL A 113 -15.72 -6.16 4.95
C VAL A 113 -15.76 -5.16 6.11
N ALA A 114 -15.27 -5.57 7.30
CA ALA A 114 -15.16 -4.67 8.44
C ALA A 114 -14.15 -3.53 8.23
N LEU A 115 -13.20 -3.72 7.31
CA LEU A 115 -12.22 -2.72 6.87
C LEU A 115 -12.71 -1.90 5.67
N GLY A 116 -13.96 -2.09 5.21
CA GLY A 116 -14.61 -1.28 4.19
C GLY A 116 -14.73 -1.94 2.81
N ALA A 117 -14.31 -3.20 2.62
CA ALA A 117 -14.59 -3.90 1.36
C ALA A 117 -16.10 -4.09 1.16
N PRO A 118 -16.62 -3.91 -0.06
CA PRO A 118 -17.99 -4.29 -0.39
C PRO A 118 -18.24 -5.78 -0.19
N GLU A 119 -19.44 -6.14 0.27
CA GLU A 119 -19.89 -7.54 0.34
C GLU A 119 -20.27 -8.09 -1.04
N ALA A 120 -20.82 -7.23 -1.90
CA ALA A 120 -21.19 -7.60 -3.27
C ALA A 120 -19.94 -7.66 -4.16
N GLU A 121 -19.79 -8.77 -4.89
CA GLU A 121 -18.64 -9.02 -5.75
C GLU A 121 -18.48 -7.97 -6.86
N GLU A 122 -19.59 -7.56 -7.50
CA GLU A 122 -19.59 -6.50 -8.52
C GLU A 122 -19.07 -5.16 -7.98
N ASP A 123 -19.50 -4.77 -6.79
CA ASP A 123 -19.02 -3.55 -6.15
C ASP A 123 -17.54 -3.69 -5.77
N ALA A 124 -17.11 -4.86 -5.29
CA ALA A 124 -15.72 -5.11 -4.94
C ALA A 124 -14.79 -5.01 -6.17
N GLU A 125 -15.23 -5.50 -7.33
CA GLU A 125 -14.51 -5.34 -8.60
C GLU A 125 -14.41 -3.88 -9.03
N ARG A 126 -15.51 -3.12 -8.91
CA ARG A 126 -15.51 -1.67 -9.20
C ARG A 126 -14.56 -0.91 -8.29
N VAL A 127 -14.54 -1.23 -6.99
CA VAL A 127 -13.57 -0.68 -6.05
C VAL A 127 -12.16 -1.07 -6.45
N ALA A 128 -11.88 -2.33 -6.76
CA ALA A 128 -10.54 -2.77 -7.16
C ALA A 128 -10.03 -2.07 -8.44
N ALA A 129 -10.93 -1.77 -9.38
CA ALA A 129 -10.62 -1.05 -10.60
C ALA A 129 -10.33 0.45 -10.38
N ALA A 130 -10.96 1.08 -9.39
CA ALA A 130 -10.82 2.51 -9.10
C ALA A 130 -9.77 2.81 -8.02
N SER A 131 -9.72 2.00 -6.96
CA SER A 131 -8.99 2.24 -5.70
C SER A 131 -7.47 2.30 -5.85
N GLY A 132 -6.83 3.24 -5.16
CA GLY A 132 -5.38 3.43 -5.17
C GLY A 132 -4.84 4.18 -6.39
N ARG A 133 -5.72 4.72 -7.26
CA ARG A 133 -5.33 5.63 -8.36
C ARG A 133 -5.11 7.07 -7.90
N GLY A 134 -5.04 7.31 -6.60
CA GLY A 134 -4.78 8.62 -6.04
C GLY A 134 -6.03 9.44 -5.74
N ALA A 135 -5.83 10.77 -5.64
CA ALA A 135 -6.89 11.74 -5.40
C ALA A 135 -7.93 11.81 -6.55
N ALA A 136 -7.66 11.16 -7.69
CA ALA A 136 -8.60 11.00 -8.80
C ALA A 136 -9.80 10.12 -8.45
N VAL A 137 -9.72 9.33 -7.37
CA VAL A 137 -10.84 8.53 -6.87
C VAL A 137 -11.68 9.41 -5.96
N SER A 138 -12.60 10.16 -6.55
CA SER A 138 -13.59 10.87 -5.76
C SER A 138 -14.51 9.85 -5.06
N GLY A 139 -15.05 10.16 -3.89
CA GLY A 139 -16.05 9.28 -3.25
C GLY A 139 -17.29 9.01 -4.12
N GLN A 140 -17.46 9.74 -5.22
CA GLN A 140 -18.53 9.55 -6.20
C GLN A 140 -18.28 8.34 -7.11
N ASP A 141 -17.01 8.01 -7.41
CA ASP A 141 -16.63 6.85 -8.25
C ASP A 141 -16.77 5.52 -7.50
N MET A 142 -16.84 5.58 -6.17
CA MET A 142 -17.02 4.42 -5.29
C MET A 142 -18.49 4.01 -5.20
N PRO A 143 -18.79 2.69 -5.22
CA PRO A 143 -20.13 2.19 -4.98
C PRO A 143 -20.63 2.61 -3.59
N GLU A 144 -21.94 2.73 -3.41
CA GLU A 144 -22.52 3.22 -2.15
C GLU A 144 -22.11 2.35 -0.94
N SER A 145 -22.01 1.04 -1.15
CA SER A 145 -21.51 0.06 -0.18
C SER A 145 -20.08 0.34 0.31
N ALA A 146 -19.24 0.97 -0.53
CA ALA A 146 -17.85 1.34 -0.22
C ALA A 146 -17.71 2.73 0.43
N ARG A 147 -18.78 3.54 0.49
CA ARG A 147 -18.71 4.91 1.02
C ARG A 147 -18.64 4.98 2.55
N GLY A 148 -18.98 3.89 3.25
CA GLY A 148 -19.00 3.85 4.71
C GLY A 148 -17.62 4.02 5.36
N LEU A 149 -16.55 3.51 4.70
CA LEU A 149 -15.18 3.61 5.19
C LEU A 149 -14.18 3.71 4.03
N LEU A 150 -13.79 4.94 3.71
CA LEU A 150 -12.72 5.24 2.76
C LEU A 150 -11.41 5.50 3.51
N TRP A 151 -10.34 4.81 3.10
CA TRP A 151 -8.97 5.04 3.56
C TRP A 151 -8.27 6.08 2.68
N ASP A 152 -7.73 7.14 3.26
CA ASP A 152 -6.93 8.07 2.48
C ASP A 152 -5.59 7.45 2.11
N TRP A 153 -4.98 6.72 3.06
CA TRP A 153 -3.75 5.95 2.85
C TRP A 153 -3.87 4.53 3.37
N ILE A 154 -3.38 3.58 2.59
CA ILE A 154 -3.04 2.22 3.06
C ILE A 154 -1.54 2.03 2.98
N VAL A 155 -0.91 1.82 4.13
CA VAL A 155 0.52 1.50 4.27
C VAL A 155 0.66 -0.01 4.43
N CYS A 156 1.55 -0.62 3.65
CA CYS A 156 1.84 -2.04 3.68
C CYS A 156 3.31 -2.29 3.99
N ASP A 157 3.60 -2.82 5.19
CA ASP A 157 4.95 -3.17 5.62
C ASP A 157 5.35 -4.59 5.20
N GLU A 158 6.62 -4.82 4.87
CA GLU A 158 7.10 -6.10 4.30
C GLU A 158 6.45 -6.44 2.95
N GLY A 159 6.65 -5.56 1.96
CA GLY A 159 6.08 -5.63 0.61
C GLY A 159 6.28 -6.97 -0.12
N HIS A 160 7.32 -7.75 0.23
CA HIS A 160 7.51 -9.10 -0.32
C HIS A 160 6.30 -10.03 -0.11
N LYS A 161 5.40 -9.74 0.85
CA LYS A 161 4.13 -10.46 1.05
C LYS A 161 3.09 -10.22 -0.04
N LEU A 162 3.27 -9.18 -0.85
CA LEU A 162 2.32 -8.68 -1.84
C LEU A 162 2.78 -8.91 -3.29
N LYS A 163 3.88 -9.65 -3.48
CA LYS A 163 4.56 -9.85 -4.76
C LYS A 163 3.79 -10.71 -5.78
N ASN A 164 2.80 -11.48 -5.33
CA ASN A 164 1.94 -12.27 -6.22
C ASN A 164 0.55 -11.61 -6.34
N PRO A 165 0.23 -10.96 -7.46
CA PRO A 165 -1.01 -10.22 -7.64
C PRO A 165 -2.26 -11.12 -7.64
N ALA A 166 -2.11 -12.41 -7.96
CA ALA A 166 -3.21 -13.38 -7.96
C ALA A 166 -3.44 -14.04 -6.59
N ALA A 167 -2.59 -13.74 -5.59
CA ALA A 167 -2.78 -14.27 -4.26
C ALA A 167 -3.96 -13.59 -3.56
N GLN A 168 -4.62 -14.32 -2.65
CA GLN A 168 -5.80 -13.85 -1.92
C GLN A 168 -5.59 -12.48 -1.25
N LEU A 169 -4.41 -12.26 -0.67
CA LEU A 169 -4.13 -11.04 0.09
C LEU A 169 -4.10 -9.78 -0.80
N PRO A 170 -3.27 -9.67 -1.86
CA PRO A 170 -3.33 -8.55 -2.79
C PRO A 170 -4.70 -8.34 -3.43
N THR A 171 -5.43 -9.42 -3.78
CA THR A 171 -6.79 -9.31 -4.33
C THR A 171 -7.73 -8.63 -3.33
N LYS A 172 -7.79 -9.10 -2.08
CA LYS A 172 -8.61 -8.48 -1.03
C LYS A 172 -8.14 -7.08 -0.64
N LEU A 173 -6.84 -6.81 -0.72
CA LEU A 173 -6.31 -5.48 -0.44
C LEU A 173 -6.77 -4.45 -1.48
N ARG A 174 -6.95 -4.86 -2.74
CA ARG A 174 -7.44 -3.99 -3.82
C ARG A 174 -8.92 -3.62 -3.65
N THR A 175 -9.72 -4.50 -3.06
CA THR A 175 -11.15 -4.24 -2.80
C THR A 175 -11.38 -3.31 -1.61
N LEU A 176 -10.34 -2.97 -0.84
CA LEU A 176 -10.45 -1.91 0.17
C LEU A 176 -10.52 -0.53 -0.51
N PRO A 177 -11.55 0.28 -0.24
CA PRO A 177 -11.66 1.62 -0.77
C PRO A 177 -10.52 2.49 -0.26
N CYS A 178 -9.67 2.98 -1.16
CA CYS A 178 -8.58 3.89 -0.77
C CYS A 178 -8.17 4.89 -1.86
N SER A 179 -7.61 6.02 -1.43
CA SER A 179 -7.02 7.02 -2.32
C SER A 179 -5.58 6.66 -2.68
N HIS A 180 -4.73 6.41 -1.68
CA HIS A 180 -3.30 6.17 -1.88
C HIS A 180 -2.85 4.85 -1.22
N ARG A 181 -1.86 4.19 -1.83
CA ARG A 181 -1.17 3.04 -1.23
C ARG A 181 0.34 3.27 -1.18
N LEU A 182 0.94 2.94 -0.04
CA LEU A 182 2.39 2.96 0.18
C LEU A 182 2.85 1.56 0.54
N VAL A 183 3.77 0.99 -0.23
CA VAL A 183 4.44 -0.27 0.12
C VAL A 183 5.82 0.03 0.69
N ILE A 184 6.16 -0.60 1.80
CA ILE A 184 7.47 -0.52 2.45
C ILE A 184 8.15 -1.87 2.25
N THR A 185 9.40 -1.86 1.78
CA THR A 185 10.19 -3.08 1.67
C THR A 185 11.64 -2.83 2.05
N GLY A 186 12.27 -3.82 2.68
CA GLY A 186 13.71 -3.83 2.96
C GLY A 186 14.51 -4.70 2.00
N THR A 187 13.85 -5.51 1.17
CA THR A 187 14.50 -6.36 0.18
C THR A 187 14.59 -5.63 -1.15
N PRO A 188 15.76 -5.61 -1.81
CA PRO A 188 15.90 -5.00 -3.13
C PRO A 188 14.92 -5.68 -4.10
N ILE A 189 14.08 -4.88 -4.75
CA ILE A 189 13.09 -5.34 -5.75
C ILE A 189 13.77 -5.70 -7.09
N GLN A 190 15.11 -5.72 -7.11
CA GLN A 190 15.91 -5.74 -8.34
C GLN A 190 15.93 -7.09 -9.07
N ASN A 191 15.49 -8.20 -8.44
CA ASN A 191 15.72 -9.54 -8.99
C ASN A 191 14.52 -10.16 -9.73
N ASP A 192 13.30 -9.61 -9.63
CA ASP A 192 12.15 -10.08 -10.41
C ASP A 192 11.26 -8.90 -10.81
N LEU A 193 11.33 -8.55 -12.09
CA LEU A 193 10.52 -7.47 -12.67
C LEU A 193 9.01 -7.75 -12.57
N ASN A 194 8.58 -9.01 -12.47
CA ASN A 194 7.16 -9.30 -12.26
C ASN A 194 6.75 -8.95 -10.82
N GLU A 195 7.63 -9.16 -9.83
CA GLU A 195 7.37 -8.72 -8.45
C GLU A 195 7.35 -7.20 -8.37
N LEU A 196 8.27 -6.52 -9.05
CA LEU A 196 8.29 -5.05 -9.19
C LEU A 196 6.95 -4.55 -9.75
N TRP A 197 6.50 -5.12 -10.87
CA TRP A 197 5.22 -4.77 -11.49
C TRP A 197 4.05 -5.00 -10.53
N ALA A 198 4.01 -6.14 -9.82
CA ALA A 198 2.92 -6.44 -8.90
C ALA A 198 2.81 -5.40 -7.76
N LEU A 199 3.94 -4.96 -7.22
CA LEU A 199 3.96 -3.93 -6.17
C LEU A 199 3.61 -2.53 -6.74
N TYR A 200 4.10 -2.20 -7.93
CA TYR A 200 3.77 -0.93 -8.58
C TYR A 200 2.29 -0.85 -8.97
N ASP A 201 1.74 -1.91 -9.55
CA ASP A 201 0.33 -1.96 -9.91
C ASP A 201 -0.59 -1.89 -8.68
N LEU A 202 -0.13 -2.37 -7.52
CA LEU A 202 -0.84 -2.15 -6.26
C LEU A 202 -0.79 -0.68 -5.82
N CYS A 203 0.37 -0.02 -5.92
CA CYS A 203 0.58 1.34 -5.43
C CYS A 203 0.04 2.42 -6.37
N CYS A 204 0.16 2.19 -7.68
CA CYS A 204 -0.15 3.12 -8.76
C CYS A 204 -0.80 2.32 -9.93
N PRO A 205 -2.06 1.86 -9.77
CA PRO A 205 -2.72 1.03 -10.77
C PRO A 205 -2.76 1.69 -12.15
N GLY A 206 -2.36 0.94 -13.17
CA GLY A 206 -2.35 1.40 -14.57
C GLY A 206 -1.13 2.22 -15.01
N LEU A 207 -0.17 2.51 -14.12
CA LEU A 207 1.04 3.25 -14.48
C LEU A 207 1.94 2.47 -15.46
N LEU A 208 2.05 1.15 -15.27
CA LEU A 208 2.93 0.26 -16.05
C LEU A 208 2.17 -0.59 -17.08
N GLY A 209 0.91 -0.24 -17.38
CA GLY A 209 0.04 -1.08 -18.21
C GLY A 209 -0.36 -2.39 -17.54
N ASP A 210 -0.95 -3.30 -18.31
CA ASP A 210 -1.34 -4.62 -17.81
C ASP A 210 -0.14 -5.58 -17.68
N ALA A 211 -0.33 -6.69 -16.95
CA ALA A 211 0.73 -7.65 -16.66
C ALA A 211 1.36 -8.28 -17.91
N GLN A 212 0.56 -8.49 -18.95
CA GLN A 212 0.98 -9.16 -20.18
C GLN A 212 1.79 -8.19 -21.06
N GLU A 213 1.33 -6.95 -21.18
CA GLU A 213 2.04 -5.85 -21.83
C GLU A 213 3.38 -5.60 -21.14
N PHE A 214 3.39 -5.39 -19.82
CA PHE A 214 4.62 -5.16 -19.07
C PHE A 214 5.63 -6.30 -19.24
N ARG A 215 5.16 -7.55 -19.16
CA ARG A 215 6.04 -8.72 -19.33
C ARG A 215 6.65 -8.78 -20.73
N ARG A 216 5.89 -8.41 -21.76
CA ARG A 216 6.34 -8.41 -23.16
C ARG A 216 7.34 -7.29 -23.43
N GLU A 217 7.09 -6.11 -22.90
CA GLU A 217 7.84 -4.89 -23.24
C GLU A 217 9.09 -4.72 -22.38
N PHE A 218 9.03 -5.14 -21.11
CA PHE A 218 10.13 -4.97 -20.17
C PHE A 218 10.71 -6.31 -19.73
N ALA A 219 9.95 -7.11 -18.97
CA ALA A 219 10.51 -8.26 -18.25
C ALA A 219 11.23 -9.28 -19.15
N LYS A 220 10.61 -9.67 -20.28
CA LYS A 220 11.22 -10.60 -21.24
C LYS A 220 12.44 -10.01 -21.94
N ARG A 221 12.46 -8.71 -22.23
CA ARG A 221 13.57 -8.05 -22.93
C ARG A 221 14.79 -7.95 -22.02
N VAL A 222 14.58 -7.52 -20.78
CA VAL A 222 15.64 -7.43 -19.76
C VAL A 222 16.22 -8.82 -19.48
N ALA A 223 15.37 -9.82 -19.24
CA ALA A 223 15.83 -11.19 -19.00
C ALA A 223 16.60 -11.78 -20.20
N ALA A 224 16.14 -11.52 -21.43
CA ALA A 224 16.85 -11.96 -22.63
C ALA A 224 18.21 -11.26 -22.80
N GLY A 225 18.33 -9.98 -22.43
CA GLY A 225 19.59 -9.23 -22.47
C GLY A 225 20.60 -9.63 -21.40
N GLN A 226 20.13 -10.11 -20.24
CA GLN A 226 20.96 -10.60 -19.13
C GLN A 226 21.41 -12.06 -19.29
N SER A 227 20.87 -12.78 -20.28
CA SER A 227 21.27 -14.16 -20.56
C SER A 227 22.74 -14.25 -20.99
N ARG A 228 23.43 -15.31 -20.57
CA ARG A 228 24.85 -15.55 -20.92
C ARG A 228 25.06 -15.62 -22.43
N ASP A 229 24.10 -16.18 -23.15
CA ASP A 229 24.13 -16.37 -24.61
C ASP A 229 23.42 -15.26 -25.37
N ALA A 230 23.16 -14.12 -24.73
CA ALA A 230 22.46 -12.98 -25.35
C ALA A 230 23.25 -12.43 -26.54
N THR A 231 22.56 -12.28 -27.67
CA THR A 231 23.08 -11.52 -28.82
C THR A 231 23.25 -10.04 -28.48
N GLU A 232 24.09 -9.32 -29.23
CA GLU A 232 24.31 -7.88 -29.01
C GLU A 232 23.01 -7.06 -29.13
N ARG A 233 22.12 -7.48 -30.04
CA ARG A 233 20.77 -6.91 -30.18
C ARG A 233 19.92 -7.14 -28.93
N GLN A 234 19.98 -8.33 -28.33
CA GLN A 234 19.25 -8.64 -27.10
C GLN A 234 19.80 -7.88 -25.89
N ARG A 235 21.13 -7.75 -25.77
CA ARG A 235 21.76 -6.91 -24.72
C ARG A 235 21.34 -5.46 -24.83
N SER A 236 21.42 -4.89 -26.04
CA SER A 236 21.00 -3.51 -26.31
C SER A 236 19.51 -3.29 -26.03
N ALA A 237 18.64 -4.22 -26.44
CA ALA A 237 17.21 -4.13 -26.19
C ALA A 237 16.86 -4.28 -24.70
N GLY A 238 17.57 -5.15 -23.97
CA GLY A 238 17.42 -5.32 -22.53
C GLY A 238 17.90 -4.09 -21.75
N ALA A 239 19.02 -3.49 -22.13
CA ALA A 239 19.53 -2.26 -21.51
C ALA A 239 18.54 -1.10 -21.69
N ARG A 240 18.05 -0.86 -22.92
CA ARG A 240 17.04 0.19 -23.16
C ARG A 240 15.76 -0.02 -22.36
N ALA A 241 15.25 -1.25 -22.32
CA ALA A 241 14.06 -1.57 -21.52
C ALA A 241 14.30 -1.39 -20.01
N SER A 242 15.54 -1.60 -19.55
CA SER A 242 15.90 -1.35 -18.15
C SER A 242 16.07 0.13 -17.83
N ASP A 243 16.54 0.95 -18.78
CA ASP A 243 16.72 2.40 -18.60
C ASP A 243 15.39 3.17 -18.68
N GLU A 244 14.40 2.62 -19.39
CA GLU A 244 13.04 3.17 -19.49
C GLU A 244 12.18 2.93 -18.24
N LEU A 245 12.56 1.99 -17.36
CA LEU A 245 11.87 1.65 -16.10
C LEU A 245 12.34 2.54 -14.93
#